data_AF-A0A937XTY0-F1
#
_entry.id   AF-A0A937XTY0-F1
#
_cell.length_a   1.000
_cell.length_b   1.000
_cell.length_c   1.000
_cell.angle_alpha   90.00
_cell.angle_beta   90.00
_cell.angle_gamma   90.00
#
_symmetry.space_group_name_H-M   'P 1'
#
loop_
_entity.id
_entity.type
_entity.pdbx_description
1 polymer ?
#
loop_
_entity_poly.entity_id
_entity_poly.type
_entity_poly.pdbx_seq_one_letter_code
_entity_poly.pdbx_strand_id
1 'polypeptide(L)'
;VGVIDWNLDVQAAAALPRMGSRNQPTELEAGTPLAALAPQLEAMGHRVRIIEQTSGVHAIAITRHGLEGGADPRREGVALGD
;
A
#
# COMPACT_ATOMS: atom_id res chain seq x y z
N VAL A 1 -4.81 -7.30 -4.03
CA VAL A 1 -4.09 -6.44 -5.00
C VAL A 1 -5.03 -5.32 -5.42
N GLY A 2 -4.74 -4.05 -5.08
CA GLY A 2 -5.69 -2.93 -5.24
C GLY A 2 -6.26 -2.75 -6.64
N VAL A 3 -5.44 -2.91 -7.69
CA VAL A 3 -5.90 -2.80 -9.08
C VAL A 3 -6.80 -3.97 -9.51
N ILE A 4 -6.55 -5.18 -9.02
CA ILE A 4 -7.24 -6.40 -9.47
C ILE A 4 -8.49 -6.65 -8.62
N ASP A 5 -8.34 -6.69 -7.30
CA ASP A 5 -9.41 -7.13 -6.39
C ASP A 5 -10.41 -6.01 -6.12
N TRP A 6 -9.95 -4.74 -6.15
CA TRP A 6 -10.75 -3.58 -5.79
C TRP A 6 -10.96 -2.60 -6.94
N ASN A 7 -10.46 -2.92 -8.13
CA ASN A 7 -10.60 -2.11 -9.34
C ASN A 7 -10.21 -0.63 -9.13
N LEU A 8 -9.20 -0.38 -8.30
CA LEU A 8 -8.64 0.95 -8.09
C LEU A 8 -7.79 1.34 -9.30
N ASP A 9 -7.74 2.64 -9.59
CA ASP A 9 -6.72 3.16 -10.50
C ASP A 9 -5.32 2.91 -9.92
N VAL A 10 -4.31 2.87 -10.80
CA VAL A 10 -2.95 2.47 -10.44
C VAL A 10 -2.31 3.42 -9.40
N GLN A 11 -2.69 4.70 -9.41
CA GLN A 11 -2.16 5.70 -8.48
C GLN A 11 -2.79 5.53 -7.09
N ALA A 12 -4.10 5.32 -7.01
CA ALA A 12 -4.79 4.99 -5.77
C ALA A 12 -4.28 3.68 -5.17
N ALA A 13 -4.05 2.66 -6.01
CA ALA A 13 -3.49 1.38 -5.56
C ALA A 13 -2.07 1.54 -4.98
N ALA A 14 -1.22 2.38 -5.58
CA ALA A 14 0.12 2.68 -5.07
C ALA A 14 0.07 3.49 -3.75
N ALA A 15 -0.95 4.34 -3.57
CA ALA A 15 -1.12 5.18 -2.38
C ALA A 15 -1.73 4.44 -1.18
N LEU A 16 -2.25 3.22 -1.35
CA LEU A 16 -2.85 2.45 -0.26
C LEU A 16 -1.89 2.30 0.93
N PRO A 17 -2.39 2.39 2.17
CA PRO A 17 -1.66 1.97 3.36
C PRO A 17 -1.18 0.52 3.24
N ARG A 18 0.02 0.25 3.71
CA ARG A 18 0.64 -1.07 3.59
C ARG A 18 0.57 -1.86 4.90
N MET A 19 0.42 -3.16 4.73
CA MET A 19 0.54 -4.14 5.81
C MET A 19 1.14 -5.43 5.26
N GLY A 20 1.74 -6.24 6.12
CA GLY A 20 2.30 -7.52 5.71
C GLY A 20 2.79 -8.36 6.87
N SER A 21 3.03 -9.64 6.61
CA SER A 21 3.75 -10.53 7.52
C SER A 21 4.68 -11.43 6.70
N ARG A 22 5.92 -11.52 7.15
CA ARG A 22 6.98 -12.35 6.54
C ARG A 22 7.38 -13.47 7.49
N ASN A 23 6.38 -14.24 7.98
CA ASN A 23 6.54 -15.20 9.08
C ASN A 23 7.09 -14.56 10.37
N GLN A 24 6.74 -13.29 10.57
CA GLN A 24 7.12 -12.43 11.68
C GLN A 24 5.86 -11.70 12.18
N PRO A 25 5.92 -10.84 13.23
CA PRO A 25 4.76 -10.02 13.60
C PRO A 25 4.13 -9.33 12.38
N THR A 26 2.81 -9.15 12.41
CA THR A 26 2.09 -8.37 11.41
C THR A 26 2.55 -6.93 11.48
N GLU A 27 3.13 -6.45 10.38
CA GLU A 27 3.60 -5.08 10.23
C GLU A 27 2.46 -4.22 9.71
N LEU A 28 2.17 -3.12 10.42
CA LEU A 28 1.22 -2.09 10.02
C LEU A 28 1.99 -0.79 9.78
N GLU A 29 1.62 -0.05 8.75
CA GLU A 29 2.29 1.21 8.43
C GLU A 29 1.92 2.33 9.42
N ALA A 30 2.96 2.94 10.00
CA ALA A 30 2.87 4.12 10.85
C ALA A 30 2.29 5.33 10.09
N GLY A 31 1.58 6.21 10.80
CA GLY A 31 1.03 7.43 10.20
C GLY A 31 -0.17 7.20 9.25
N THR A 32 -0.68 5.97 9.17
CA THR A 32 -1.88 5.63 8.38
C THR A 32 -3.01 5.13 9.27
N PRO A 33 -4.28 5.13 8.78
CA PRO A 33 -5.39 4.53 9.51
C PRO A 33 -5.21 3.04 9.88
N LEU A 34 -4.32 2.30 9.19
CA LEU A 34 -4.03 0.91 9.54
C LEU A 34 -3.46 0.77 10.95
N ALA A 35 -2.67 1.73 11.42
CA ALA A 35 -2.07 1.68 12.75
C ALA A 35 -3.13 1.56 13.86
N ALA A 36 -4.34 2.10 13.63
CA ALA A 36 -5.45 2.02 14.57
C ALA A 36 -6.05 0.61 14.70
N LEU A 37 -5.74 -0.32 13.79
CA LEU A 37 -6.20 -1.71 13.85
C LEU A 37 -5.36 -2.57 14.80
N ALA A 38 -4.22 -2.06 15.30
CA ALA A 38 -3.31 -2.84 16.14
C ALA A 38 -4.00 -3.47 17.36
N PRO A 39 -4.80 -2.75 18.18
CA PRO A 39 -5.43 -3.35 19.36
C PRO A 39 -6.42 -4.48 19.01
N GLN A 40 -7.15 -4.35 17.90
CA GLN A 40 -8.10 -5.38 17.46
C GLN A 40 -7.38 -6.65 17.00
N LEU A 41 -6.29 -6.49 16.25
CA LEU A 41 -5.46 -7.61 15.79
C LEU A 41 -4.75 -8.29 16.97
N GLU A 42 -4.26 -7.52 17.95
CA GLU A 42 -3.66 -8.06 19.18
C GLU A 42 -4.68 -8.85 20.01
N ALA A 43 -5.92 -8.36 20.13
CA ALA A 43 -7.00 -9.09 20.78
C ALA A 43 -7.36 -10.41 20.08
N MET A 44 -7.11 -10.52 18.78
CA MET A 44 -7.24 -11.75 17.99
C MET A 44 -6.01 -12.68 18.11
N GLY A 45 -4.99 -12.30 18.88
CA GLY A 45 -3.78 -13.10 19.12
C GLY A 45 -2.64 -12.84 18.14
N HIS A 46 -2.75 -11.85 17.26
CA HIS A 46 -1.63 -11.46 16.40
C HIS A 46 -0.57 -10.69 17.18
N ARG A 47 0.70 -10.97 16.89
CA ARG A 47 1.78 -10.04 17.26
C ARG A 47 1.81 -8.93 16.22
N VAL A 48 1.66 -7.68 16.65
CA VAL A 48 1.62 -6.53 15.74
C VAL A 48 2.85 -5.65 15.96
N ARG A 49 3.36 -5.04 14.89
CA ARG A 49 4.39 -4.01 14.94
C ARG A 49 4.01 -2.85 14.03
N ILE A 50 3.96 -1.64 14.59
CA ILE A 50 3.79 -0.43 13.81
C ILE A 50 5.18 0.03 13.35
N ILE A 51 5.38 0.17 12.04
CA ILE A 51 6.66 0.57 11.45
C ILE A 51 6.48 1.63 10.38
N GLU A 52 7.48 2.46 10.18
CA GLU A 52 7.59 3.25 8.95
C GLU A 52 7.85 2.30 7.77
N GLN A 53 7.08 2.46 6.69
CA GLN A 53 7.30 1.71 5.46
C GLN A 53 7.92 2.62 4.42
N THR A 54 9.16 2.33 4.05
CA THR A 54 9.93 3.21 3.17
C THR A 54 10.06 2.69 1.75
N SER A 55 9.53 1.53 1.37
CA SER A 55 9.57 1.11 -0.05
C SER A 55 8.75 2.09 -0.92
N GLY A 56 9.03 2.15 -2.22
CA GLY A 56 8.24 2.96 -3.16
C GLY A 56 7.95 2.16 -4.41
N VAL A 57 6.68 1.81 -4.62
CA VAL A 57 6.26 1.11 -5.84
C VAL A 57 6.06 2.10 -6.98
N HIS A 58 6.51 1.75 -8.17
CA HIS A 58 6.13 2.42 -9.39
C HIS A 58 5.40 1.40 -10.25
N ALA A 59 4.27 1.79 -10.81
CA ALA A 59 3.42 0.89 -11.57
C ALA A 59 2.90 1.58 -12.83
N ILE A 60 2.74 0.80 -13.89
CA ILE A 60 2.06 1.19 -15.12
C ILE A 60 0.95 0.16 -15.36
N ALA A 61 -0.27 0.62 -15.52
CA ALA A 61 -1.40 -0.20 -15.93
C ALA A 61 -1.70 0.01 -17.42
N ILE A 62 -1.92 -1.09 -18.14
CA ILE A 62 -2.37 -1.07 -19.54
C ILE A 62 -3.89 -1.27 -19.52
N THR A 63 -4.63 -0.24 -19.94
CA THR A 63 -6.09 -0.26 -19.97
C THR A 63 -6.60 -0.13 -21.40
N ARG A 64 -7.92 -0.25 -21.59
CA ARG A 64 -8.54 0.00 -22.91
C ARG A 64 -8.44 1.46 -23.34
N HIS A 65 -8.16 2.36 -22.40
CA HIS A 65 -8.09 3.80 -22.63
C HIS A 65 -6.65 4.31 -22.77
N GLY A 66 -5.65 3.45 -22.58
CA GLY A 66 -4.24 3.80 -22.72
C GLY A 66 -3.40 3.29 -21.55
N LEU A 67 -2.34 4.03 -21.24
CA LEU A 67 -1.46 3.75 -20.11
C LEU A 67 -1.80 4.65 -18.94
N GLU A 68 -1.89 4.08 -17.76
CA GLU A 68 -2.00 4.81 -16.51
C GLU A 68 -0.73 4.59 -15.68
N GLY A 69 -0.18 5.65 -15.09
CA GLY A 69 1.01 5.56 -14.26
C GLY A 69 0.71 5.88 -12.80
N GLY A 70 1.35 5.15 -11.89
CA GLY A 70 1.25 5.35 -10.45
C GLY A 70 2.63 5.39 -9.81
N ALA A 71 2.89 6.43 -9.03
CA ALA A 71 4.09 6.56 -8.21
C ALA A 71 3.72 6.58 -6.72
N ASP A 72 4.41 5.79 -5.92
CA ASP A 72 4.12 5.71 -4.50
C ASP A 72 4.48 7.02 -3.77
N PRO A 73 3.54 7.60 -2.99
CA PRO A 73 3.76 8.88 -2.32
C PRO A 73 4.84 8.82 -1.22
N ARG A 74 5.31 7.63 -0.83
CA ARG A 74 6.40 7.46 0.15
C ARG A 74 7.77 7.75 -0.44
N ARG A 75 7.88 7.95 -1.76
CA ARG A 75 9.11 8.33 -2.46
C ARG A 75 8.85 9.55 -3.34
N GLU A 76 9.93 10.22 -3.72
CA GLU A 76 9.94 11.44 -4.55
C GLU A 76 9.53 11.20 -6.03
N GLY A 77 8.97 10.05 -6.37
CA GLY A 77 8.64 9.68 -7.75
C GLY A 77 7.34 10.32 -8.24
N VAL A 78 7.29 10.63 -9.53
CA VAL A 78 6.07 11.08 -10.21
C VAL A 78 5.91 10.31 -11.53
N ALA A 79 4.68 9.94 -11.86
CA ALA A 79 4.35 9.36 -13.17
C ALA A 79 3.97 10.47 -14.15
N LEU A 80 4.61 10.47 -15.33
CA LEU A 80 4.40 11.44 -16.40
C LEU A 80 4.21 10.70 -17.73
N GLY A 81 3.40 11.27 -18.63
CA GLY A 81 3.14 10.75 -19.97
C GLY A 81 2.49 11.80 -20.88
N ASP A 82 2.56 11.57 -22.19
CA ASP A 82 2.01 12.42 -23.26
C ASP A 82 0.74 11.81 -23.89
#